data_AF-R7UT37-F1
#
_entry.id   AF-R7UT37-F1
#
_cell.length_a   1.000
_cell.length_b   1.000
_cell.length_c   1.000
_cell.angle_alpha   90.00
_cell.angle_beta   90.00
_cell.angle_gamma   90.00
#
_symmetry.space_group_name_H-M   'P 1'
#
loop_
_entity.id
_entity.type
_entity.pdbx_description
1 polymer ?
#
loop_
_entity_poly.entity_id
_entity_poly.type
_entity_poly.pdbx_seq_one_letter_code
_entity_poly.pdbx_strand_id
1 'polypeptide(L)'
;MYAHNPQRASTQAIKQPSRRRTRRHQQRLRSVEVTRGHSGYGFTISGQSPCILSCIVTGSPADRCGLKTGDFLISVNGQLISDSPHDEVVRLI
;
A
#
# COMPACT_ATOMS: atom_id res chain seq x y z
N MET A 1 -51.44 14.30 28.28
CA MET A 1 -50.88 12.95 28.05
C MET A 1 -49.53 13.12 27.36
N TYR A 2 -48.45 12.84 28.09
CA TYR A 2 -47.05 12.84 27.63
C TYR A 2 -46.88 11.88 26.44
N ALA A 3 -46.03 12.14 25.44
CA ALA A 3 -44.59 11.99 25.60
C ALA A 3 -43.79 12.90 24.64
N HIS A 4 -42.88 13.66 25.24
CA HIS A 4 -41.58 13.96 24.63
C HIS A 4 -40.86 12.62 24.37
N ASN A 5 -40.21 12.48 23.22
CA ASN A 5 -38.90 11.81 23.22
C ASN A 5 -37.99 12.34 22.08
N PRO A 6 -36.97 13.16 22.43
CA PRO A 6 -35.88 13.55 21.56
C PRO A 6 -34.65 12.65 21.78
N GLN A 7 -34.14 12.02 20.72
CA GLN A 7 -32.80 11.45 20.68
C GLN A 7 -32.21 11.74 19.28
N ARG A 8 -31.34 12.74 19.13
CA ARG A 8 -29.88 12.62 19.28
C ARG A 8 -29.35 11.29 18.71
N ALA A 9 -28.69 11.35 17.57
CA ALA A 9 -27.23 11.29 17.53
C ALA A 9 -26.75 11.46 16.09
N SER A 10 -25.95 12.49 15.93
CA SER A 10 -25.01 12.70 14.85
C SER A 10 -24.17 11.45 14.60
N THR A 11 -24.08 11.00 13.35
CA THR A 11 -22.83 10.43 12.87
C THR A 11 -22.64 10.80 11.41
N GLN A 12 -21.61 11.62 11.20
CA GLN A 12 -21.14 12.03 9.90
C GLN A 12 -20.80 10.78 9.08
N ALA A 13 -21.58 10.51 8.04
CA ALA A 13 -21.06 9.72 6.93
C ALA A 13 -20.03 10.61 6.23
N ILE A 14 -18.77 10.44 6.63
CA ILE A 14 -17.60 11.03 5.99
C ILE A 14 -17.71 10.71 4.50
N LYS A 15 -18.04 11.75 3.72
CA LYS A 15 -17.98 11.72 2.27
C LYS A 15 -16.54 11.39 1.90
N GLN A 16 -16.27 10.15 1.50
CA GLN A 16 -15.00 9.83 0.88
C GLN A 16 -14.85 10.77 -0.32
N PRO A 17 -13.85 11.66 -0.33
CA PRO A 17 -13.68 12.55 -1.45
C PRO A 17 -13.27 11.69 -2.65
N SER A 18 -14.10 11.74 -3.67
CA SER A 18 -13.83 11.32 -5.03
C SER A 18 -12.43 11.75 -5.45
N ARG A 19 -11.45 10.85 -5.33
CA ARG A 19 -10.11 11.04 -5.90
C ARG A 19 -10.24 10.98 -7.42
N ARG A 20 -10.57 12.13 -8.02
CA ARG A 20 -10.30 12.45 -9.42
C ARG A 20 -8.81 12.24 -9.69
N ARG A 21 -8.44 11.13 -10.31
CA ARG A 21 -7.20 11.06 -11.11
C ARG A 21 -7.45 10.22 -12.37
N THR A 22 -7.93 10.93 -13.39
CA THR A 22 -7.48 10.87 -14.79
C THR A 22 -7.11 9.50 -15.38
N ARG A 23 -7.87 9.10 -16.41
CA ARG A 23 -7.50 8.18 -17.50
C ARG A 23 -6.15 8.56 -18.16
N ARG A 24 -5.01 8.26 -17.54
CA ARG A 24 -3.68 8.35 -18.17
C ARG A 24 -2.86 7.13 -17.80
N HIS A 25 -2.83 6.16 -18.71
CA HIS A 25 -2.18 4.86 -18.62
C HIS A 25 -2.58 4.04 -17.38
N GLN A 26 -3.24 2.90 -17.62
CA GLN A 26 -3.51 1.86 -16.63
C GLN A 26 -2.18 1.21 -16.17
N GLN A 27 -1.29 1.98 -15.53
CA GLN A 27 -0.26 1.43 -14.66
C GLN A 27 -1.04 0.81 -13.52
N ARG A 28 -1.35 -0.47 -13.66
CA ARG A 28 -2.25 -1.21 -12.79
C ARG A 28 -1.54 -1.30 -11.44
N LEU A 29 -1.87 -0.41 -10.52
CA LEU A 29 -1.42 -0.52 -9.14
C LEU A 29 -1.87 -1.89 -8.63
N ARG A 30 -0.92 -2.69 -8.17
CA ARG A 30 -1.18 -4.01 -7.61
C ARG A 30 -0.79 -3.97 -6.15
N SER A 31 -1.74 -4.33 -5.29
CA SER A 31 -1.47 -4.65 -3.90
C SER A 31 -1.30 -6.16 -3.83
N VAL A 32 -0.18 -6.60 -3.28
CA VAL A 32 0.10 -8.01 -3.02
C VAL A 32 0.47 -8.15 -1.55
N GLU A 33 0.07 -9.26 -0.96
CA GLU A 33 0.52 -9.65 0.37
C GLU A 33 1.61 -10.72 0.20
N VAL A 34 2.77 -10.49 0.80
CA VAL A 34 3.91 -11.39 0.69
C VAL A 34 4.21 -11.94 2.07
N THR A 35 4.06 -13.25 2.25
CA THR A 35 4.42 -13.90 3.52
C THR A 35 5.93 -14.05 3.62
N ARG A 36 6.51 -13.67 4.76
CA ARG A 36 7.96 -13.83 5.01
C ARG A 36 8.35 -15.30 5.07
N GLY A 37 9.31 -15.72 4.26
CA GLY A 37 9.89 -17.06 4.28
C GLY A 37 11.13 -17.15 5.18
N HIS A 38 11.75 -18.35 5.21
CA HIS A 38 12.96 -18.63 6.00
C HIS A 38 14.13 -17.67 5.72
N SER A 39 14.29 -17.22 4.46
CA SER A 39 15.34 -16.29 4.03
C SER A 39 14.83 -14.85 3.81
N GLY A 40 13.66 -14.50 4.34
CA GLY A 40 12.99 -13.21 4.10
C GLY A 40 11.95 -13.27 2.98
N TYR A 41 11.65 -12.11 2.37
CA TYR A 41 10.64 -12.00 1.31
C TYR A 41 11.18 -12.36 -0.09
N GLY A 42 12.50 -12.21 -0.30
CA GLY A 42 13.15 -12.50 -1.59
C GLY A 42 13.06 -11.37 -2.61
N PHE A 43 13.00 -10.12 -2.16
CA PHE A 43 13.16 -8.95 -3.01
C PHE A 43 14.20 -7.99 -2.43
N THR A 44 14.76 -7.14 -3.28
CA THR A 44 15.61 -6.02 -2.87
C THR A 44 14.94 -4.72 -3.29
N ILE A 45 14.92 -3.74 -2.39
CA ILE A 45 14.48 -2.38 -2.71
C ILE A 45 15.69 -1.49 -2.99
N SER A 46 15.54 -0.54 -3.91
CA SER A 46 16.48 0.55 -4.11
C SER A 46 15.74 1.85 -4.40
N GLY A 47 16.45 2.98 -4.48
CA GLY A 47 15.84 4.30 -4.61
C GLY A 47 15.45 4.90 -3.26
N GLN A 48 15.12 6.20 -3.30
CA GLN A 48 14.78 6.99 -2.11
C GLN A 48 13.31 7.41 -2.14
N SER A 49 12.87 8.03 -3.22
CA SER A 49 11.46 8.32 -3.48
C SER A 49 11.22 8.48 -4.98
N PRO A 50 10.46 7.58 -5.64
CA PRO A 50 9.90 6.33 -5.10
C PRO A 50 10.96 5.23 -4.94
N CYS A 51 10.75 4.34 -3.97
CA CYS A 51 11.49 3.07 -3.92
C CYS A 51 11.06 2.17 -5.08
N ILE A 52 11.99 1.37 -5.59
CA ILE A 52 11.78 0.40 -6.67
C ILE A 52 12.24 -0.99 -6.24
N LEU A 53 11.61 -2.03 -6.77
CA LEU A 53 12.11 -3.39 -6.66
C LEU A 53 13.26 -3.57 -7.65
N SER A 54 14.48 -3.72 -7.14
CA SER A 54 15.69 -3.87 -7.96
C SER A 54 16.03 -5.32 -8.28
N CYS A 55 15.57 -6.25 -7.45
CA CYS A 55 15.78 -7.68 -7.66
C CYS A 55 14.63 -8.47 -7.03
N ILE A 56 14.23 -9.56 -7.69
CA ILE A 56 13.31 -10.57 -7.18
C ILE A 56 14.01 -11.93 -7.32
N VAL A 57 14.08 -12.68 -6.22
CA VAL A 57 14.68 -14.01 -6.19
C VAL A 57 13.68 -15.03 -6.71
N THR A 58 14.05 -15.80 -7.74
CA THR A 58 13.20 -16.85 -8.31
C THR A 58 12.81 -17.90 -7.25
N GLY A 59 11.53 -18.26 -7.21
CA GLY A 59 10.97 -19.23 -6.25
C GLY A 59 10.71 -18.69 -4.85
N SER A 60 11.09 -17.44 -4.58
CA SER A 60 10.80 -16.74 -3.32
C SER A 60 9.32 -16.41 -3.14
N PRO A 61 8.88 -16.05 -1.92
CA PRO A 61 7.53 -15.55 -1.71
C PRO A 61 7.18 -14.36 -2.62
N ALA A 62 8.10 -13.42 -2.82
CA ALA A 62 7.89 -12.26 -3.69
C ALA A 62 7.58 -12.65 -5.15
N ASP A 63 8.34 -13.61 -5.69
CA ASP A 63 8.15 -14.15 -7.05
C ASP A 63 6.79 -14.85 -7.18
N ARG A 64 6.39 -15.64 -6.18
CA ARG A 64 5.09 -16.33 -6.15
C ARG A 64 3.91 -15.36 -6.07
N CYS A 65 4.08 -14.21 -5.42
CA CYS A 65 3.10 -13.12 -5.41
C CYS A 65 3.07 -12.33 -6.72
N GLY A 66 4.00 -12.60 -7.65
CA GLY A 66 4.06 -11.98 -8.97
C GLY A 66 4.67 -10.58 -8.97
N LEU A 67 5.48 -10.24 -7.95
CA LEU A 67 6.29 -9.02 -7.95
C LEU A 67 7.36 -9.10 -9.02
N LYS A 68 7.68 -7.96 -9.63
CA LYS A 68 8.69 -7.87 -10.68
C LYS A 68 9.71 -6.79 -10.40
N THR A 69 10.93 -7.03 -10.88
CA THR A 69 11.96 -6.00 -10.93
C THR A 69 11.48 -4.83 -11.79
N GLY A 70 11.69 -3.61 -11.30
CA GLY A 70 11.21 -2.37 -11.91
C GLY A 70 9.84 -1.90 -11.40
N ASP A 71 9.16 -2.69 -10.57
CA ASP A 71 7.92 -2.23 -9.92
C ASP A 71 8.23 -1.12 -8.90
N PHE A 72 7.39 -0.07 -8.90
CA PHE A 72 7.48 1.04 -7.97
C PHE A 72 6.72 0.72 -6.68
N LEU A 73 7.39 0.90 -5.55
CA LEU A 73 6.79 0.78 -4.23
C LEU A 73 6.02 2.06 -3.89
N ILE A 74 4.70 1.95 -3.78
CA ILE A 74 3.82 3.09 -3.44
C ILE A 74 3.35 3.02 -2.00
N SER A 75 3.08 1.81 -1.51
CA SER A 75 2.64 1.56 -0.14
C SER A 75 3.21 0.26 0.40
N VAL A 76 3.58 0.25 1.68
CA VAL A 76 3.99 -0.94 2.43
C VAL A 76 3.13 -1.04 3.69
N ASN A 77 2.58 -2.21 3.99
CA ASN A 77 1.69 -2.44 5.14
C ASN A 77 0.51 -1.45 5.24
N GLY A 78 -0.02 -0.98 4.11
CA GLY A 78 -1.11 -0.02 4.05
C GLY A 78 -0.71 1.45 4.26
N GLN A 79 0.57 1.72 4.53
CA GLN A 79 1.11 3.08 4.65
C GLN A 79 1.69 3.54 3.30
N LEU A 80 1.29 4.74 2.85
CA LEU A 80 1.87 5.38 1.67
C LEU A 80 3.28 5.84 1.98
N ILE A 81 4.23 5.48 1.11
CA ILE A 81 5.66 5.78 1.27
C ILE A 81 6.17 6.78 0.24
N SER A 82 5.26 7.47 -0.46
CA SER A 82 5.61 8.42 -1.53
C SER A 82 6.52 9.55 -1.05
N ASP A 83 6.35 9.98 0.20
CA ASP A 83 7.14 11.04 0.83
C ASP A 83 8.01 10.53 1.99
N SER A 84 8.08 9.21 2.18
CA SER A 84 8.86 8.59 3.26
C SER A 84 10.31 8.36 2.81
N PRO A 85 11.32 8.67 3.65
CA PRO A 85 12.70 8.36 3.36
C PRO A 85 12.92 6.84 3.35
N HIS A 86 13.97 6.40 2.66
CA HIS A 86 14.29 4.98 2.52
C HIS A 86 14.35 4.22 3.85
N ASP A 87 14.94 4.83 4.89
CA ASP A 87 15.04 4.22 6.23
C ASP A 87 13.67 3.95 6.86
N GLU A 88 12.66 4.79 6.60
CA GLU A 88 11.31 4.55 7.08
C GLU A 88 10.66 3.39 6.30
N VAL A 89 10.85 3.36 4.98
CA VAL A 89 10.37 2.27 4.13
C VAL A 89 10.91 0.91 4.57
N VAL A 90 12.20 0.84 4.88
CA VAL A 90 12.85 -0.39 5.36
C VAL A 90 12.24 -0.86 6.68
N ARG A 91 11.90 0.04 7.60
CA ARG A 91 11.28 -0.32 8.89
C ARG A 91 9.86 -0.87 8.74
N LEU A 92 9.18 -0.57 7.63
CA LEU A 92 7.83 -1.04 7.36
C LEU A 92 7.80 -2.45 6.74
N ILE A 93 8.93 -3.07 6.41
CA ILE A 93 9.02 -4.38 5.72
C ILE A 93 9.36 -5.49 6.73
#